data_AF-A0AAE3YHX2-F1
#
_entry.id   AF-A0AAE3YHX2-F1
#
_cell.length_a   1.000
_cell.length_b   1.000
_cell.length_c   1.000
_cell.angle_alpha   90.00
_cell.angle_beta   90.00
_cell.angle_gamma   90.00
#
_symmetry.space_group_name_H-M   'P 1'
#
loop_
_entity.id
_entity.type
_entity.pdbx_description
1 polymer ?
#
loop_
_entity_poly.entity_id
_entity_poly.type
_entity_poly.pdbx_seq_one_letter_code
_entity_poly.pdbx_strand_id
1 'polypeptide(L)'
;MGSTADARAGASGRVLVADDDANVRRLLSMTLRAAGFEVLTAPDRVRAVAAAASARPDVVVLGLTVPGVADEMRASEAPPAVLFLTARQSPEQRPGEAAYLSKPFALADLVARVRALAG
;
A
#
# COMPACT_ATOMS: atom_id res chain seq x y z
N MET A 1 -22.93 5.80 24.18
CA MET A 1 -22.08 6.52 23.20
C MET A 1 -20.97 5.55 22.82
N GLY A 2 -21.25 4.70 21.84
CA GLY A 2 -20.46 3.48 21.56
C GLY A 2 -19.19 3.79 20.78
N SER A 3 -18.07 3.30 21.30
CA SER A 3 -16.76 3.28 20.66
C SER A 3 -16.84 2.50 19.34
N THR A 4 -16.57 3.17 18.22
CA THR A 4 -16.44 2.55 16.88
C THR A 4 -15.02 2.06 16.59
N ALA A 5 -14.17 1.92 17.62
CA ALA A 5 -12.76 1.58 17.44
C ALA A 5 -12.47 0.07 17.30
N ASP A 6 -13.45 -0.83 17.47
CA ASP A 6 -13.16 -2.26 17.65
C ASP A 6 -13.72 -3.18 16.55
N ALA A 7 -13.38 -2.89 15.31
CA ALA A 7 -13.54 -3.82 14.17
C ALA A 7 -12.20 -4.15 13.48
N ARG A 8 -11.07 -3.61 13.96
CA ARG A 8 -9.73 -3.87 13.43
C ARG A 8 -9.00 -5.03 14.12
N ALA A 9 -9.60 -5.67 15.13
CA ALA A 9 -8.91 -6.67 15.96
C ALA A 9 -8.67 -8.04 15.28
N GLY A 10 -9.00 -8.21 13.99
CA GLY A 10 -8.82 -9.49 13.27
C GLY A 10 -8.19 -9.41 11.88
N ALA A 11 -7.99 -8.20 11.32
CA ALA A 11 -7.34 -8.01 10.02
C ALA A 11 -6.04 -7.24 10.23
N SER A 12 -4.95 -7.69 9.63
CA SER A 12 -3.61 -7.09 9.77
C SER A 12 -3.48 -5.69 9.14
N GLY A 13 -4.58 -4.97 8.91
CA GLY A 13 -4.66 -3.71 8.19
C GLY A 13 -5.26 -3.85 6.78
N ARG A 14 -5.64 -2.72 6.19
CA ARG A 14 -6.16 -2.58 4.84
C ARG A 14 -5.09 -2.02 3.91
N VAL A 15 -4.89 -2.68 2.77
CA VAL A 15 -3.87 -2.32 1.78
C VAL A 15 -4.51 -2.00 0.45
N LEU A 16 -4.09 -0.91 -0.19
CA LEU A 16 -4.42 -0.60 -1.58
C LEU A 16 -3.20 -0.87 -2.46
N VAL A 17 -3.36 -1.73 -3.47
CA VAL A 17 -2.33 -1.97 -4.49
C VAL A 17 -2.69 -1.20 -5.76
N ALA A 18 -1.86 -0.24 -6.16
CA ALA A 18 -2.03 0.50 -7.41
C ALA A 18 -0.84 0.28 -8.35
N ASP A 19 -1.11 -0.37 -9.48
CA ASP A 19 -0.15 -0.70 -10.54
C ASP A 19 -0.97 -0.86 -11.83
N ASP A 20 -0.45 -0.52 -13.01
CA ASP A 20 -1.18 -0.64 -14.28
C ASP A 20 -1.22 -2.08 -14.80
N ASP A 21 -0.27 -2.91 -14.41
CA ASP A 21 -0.18 -4.32 -14.78
C ASP A 21 -1.14 -5.18 -13.93
N ALA A 22 -2.14 -5.79 -14.59
CA ALA A 22 -3.14 -6.63 -13.95
C ALA A 22 -2.54 -7.91 -13.31
N ASN A 23 -1.48 -8.47 -13.88
CA ASN A 23 -0.81 -9.66 -13.35
C ASN A 23 -0.05 -9.30 -12.07
N VAL A 24 0.63 -8.15 -12.06
CA VAL A 24 1.30 -7.63 -10.86
C VAL A 24 0.26 -7.38 -9.76
N ARG A 25 -0.81 -6.63 -10.04
CA ARG A 25 -1.88 -6.39 -9.05
C ARG A 25 -2.45 -7.70 -8.49
N ARG A 26 -2.71 -8.70 -9.35
CA ARG A 26 -3.24 -10.00 -8.94
C ARG A 26 -2.26 -10.73 -8.02
N LEU A 27 -0.99 -10.84 -8.42
CA LEU A 27 0.05 -11.52 -7.63
C LEU A 27 0.22 -10.88 -6.25
N LEU A 28 0.37 -9.55 -6.19
CA LEU A 28 0.56 -8.82 -4.93
C LEU A 28 -0.70 -8.93 -4.05
N SER A 29 -1.89 -8.82 -4.65
CA SER A 29 -3.15 -8.96 -3.92
C SER A 29 -3.33 -10.33 -3.31
N MET A 30 -3.06 -11.41 -4.07
CA MET A 30 -3.12 -12.77 -3.55
C MET A 30 -2.14 -12.99 -2.39
N THR A 31 -0.91 -12.47 -2.55
CA THR A 31 0.16 -12.59 -1.55
C THR A 31 -0.22 -11.89 -0.24
N LEU A 32 -0.68 -10.64 -0.32
CA LEU A 32 -1.04 -9.84 0.86
C LEU A 32 -2.31 -10.36 1.54
N ARG A 33 -3.31 -10.83 0.77
CA ARG A 33 -4.49 -11.49 1.34
C ARG A 33 -4.13 -12.77 2.09
N ALA A 34 -3.26 -13.60 1.52
CA ALA A 34 -2.75 -14.80 2.20
C ALA A 34 -1.97 -14.46 3.49
N ALA A 35 -1.40 -13.26 3.57
CA ALA A 35 -0.72 -12.75 4.75
C ALA A 35 -1.65 -12.10 5.81
N GLY A 36 -2.96 -12.06 5.59
CA GLY A 36 -3.97 -11.58 6.55
C GLY A 36 -4.49 -10.16 6.32
N PHE A 37 -4.11 -9.50 5.21
CA PHE A 37 -4.56 -8.15 4.90
C PHE A 37 -5.88 -8.13 4.13
N GLU A 38 -6.71 -7.11 4.39
CA GLU A 38 -7.76 -6.72 3.45
C GLU A 38 -7.11 -5.98 2.27
N VAL A 39 -7.35 -6.41 1.02
CA VAL A 39 -6.67 -5.82 -0.14
C VAL A 39 -7.65 -5.29 -1.18
N LEU A 40 -7.49 -4.00 -1.49
CA LEU A 40 -8.09 -3.28 -2.59
C LEU A 40 -7.07 -3.14 -3.73
N THR A 41 -7.54 -3.02 -4.97
CA THR A 41 -6.67 -2.83 -6.13
C THR A 41 -7.18 -1.70 -7.01
N ALA A 42 -6.26 -0.92 -7.58
CA ALA A 42 -6.56 0.13 -8.53
C ALA A 42 -5.62 0.03 -9.76
N PRO A 43 -6.16 0.08 -10.99
CA PRO A 43 -5.33 0.00 -12.20
C PRO A 43 -4.69 1.34 -12.59
N ASP A 44 -5.11 2.44 -11.99
CA ASP A 44 -4.72 3.78 -12.39
C ASP A 44 -4.83 4.77 -11.22
N ARG A 45 -4.32 5.98 -11.47
CA ARG A 45 -4.26 7.07 -10.49
C ARG A 45 -5.64 7.47 -9.98
N VAL A 46 -6.62 7.62 -10.87
CA VAL A 46 -7.96 8.10 -10.54
C VAL A 46 -8.65 7.10 -9.61
N ARG A 47 -8.60 5.82 -9.97
CA ARG A 47 -9.14 4.71 -9.18
C ARG A 47 -8.42 4.60 -7.84
N ALA A 48 -7.10 4.79 -7.81
CA ALA A 48 -6.31 4.68 -6.59
C ALA A 48 -6.68 5.77 -5.58
N VAL A 49 -6.77 7.02 -6.03
CA VAL A 49 -7.11 8.17 -5.19
C VAL A 49 -8.54 8.06 -4.67
N ALA A 50 -9.49 7.71 -5.53
CA ALA A 50 -10.88 7.48 -5.13
C ALA A 50 -11.00 6.34 -4.10
N ALA A 51 -10.30 5.23 -4.33
CA ALA A 51 -10.29 4.10 -3.40
C ALA A 51 -9.65 4.48 -2.05
N ALA A 52 -8.55 5.23 -2.05
CA ALA A 52 -7.92 5.65 -0.80
C ALA A 52 -8.79 6.63 -0.01
N ALA A 53 -9.45 7.58 -0.67
CA ALA A 53 -10.34 8.54 -0.03
C ALA A 53 -11.56 7.83 0.61
N SER A 54 -12.13 6.85 -0.09
CA SER A 54 -13.32 6.13 0.39
C SER A 54 -12.99 5.06 1.43
N ALA A 55 -11.96 4.26 1.19
CA ALA A 55 -11.66 3.08 2.00
C ALA A 55 -10.63 3.33 3.09
N ARG A 56 -9.92 4.48 3.08
CA ARG A 56 -8.90 4.85 4.06
C ARG A 56 -7.94 3.68 4.39
N PRO A 57 -7.20 3.16 3.39
CA PRO A 57 -6.24 2.09 3.61
C PRO A 57 -5.16 2.55 4.60
N ASP A 58 -4.57 1.61 5.33
CA ASP A 58 -3.45 1.90 6.21
C ASP A 58 -2.14 1.97 5.40
N VAL A 59 -2.04 1.16 4.33
CA VAL A 59 -0.87 1.14 3.42
C VAL A 59 -1.30 1.20 1.95
N VAL A 60 -0.56 1.95 1.13
CA VAL A 60 -0.68 1.96 -0.33
C VAL A 60 0.62 1.44 -0.95
N VAL A 61 0.52 0.39 -1.77
CA VAL A 61 1.62 -0.14 -2.57
C VAL A 61 1.51 0.42 -3.98
N LEU A 62 2.51 1.18 -4.42
CA LEU A 62 2.53 1.89 -5.71
C LEU A 62 3.56 1.30 -6.67
N GLY A 63 3.12 0.94 -7.87
CA GLY A 63 4.00 0.72 -9.02
C GLY A 63 4.57 2.03 -9.57
N LEU A 64 5.74 1.98 -10.23
CA LEU A 64 6.35 3.15 -10.87
C LEU A 64 5.47 3.81 -11.95
N THR A 65 4.54 3.05 -12.52
CA THR A 65 3.72 3.45 -13.68
C THR A 65 2.53 4.32 -13.32
N VAL A 66 2.27 4.56 -12.02
CA VAL A 66 1.13 5.37 -11.55
C VAL A 66 1.62 6.63 -10.80
N PRO A 67 2.16 7.65 -11.52
CA PRO A 67 2.76 8.83 -10.90
C PRO A 67 1.73 9.75 -10.23
N GLY A 68 2.17 10.51 -9.23
CA GLY A 68 1.39 11.59 -8.59
C GLY A 68 0.26 11.14 -7.68
N VAL A 69 0.11 9.83 -7.41
CA VAL A 69 -0.87 9.28 -6.47
C VAL A 69 -0.53 9.64 -5.03
N ALA A 70 0.74 9.47 -4.65
CA ALA A 70 1.20 9.76 -3.30
C ALA A 70 1.06 11.23 -2.92
N ASP A 71 1.34 12.14 -3.87
CA ASP A 71 1.24 13.59 -3.63
C ASP A 71 -0.20 14.02 -3.30
N GLU A 72 -1.19 13.45 -3.99
CA GLU A 72 -2.60 13.72 -3.68
C GLU A 72 -3.04 13.13 -2.34
N MET A 73 -2.53 11.96 -1.97
CA MET A 73 -2.88 11.32 -0.70
C MET A 73 -2.26 12.01 0.51
N ARG A 74 -1.12 12.71 0.36
CA ARG A 74 -0.47 13.46 1.45
C ARG A 74 -1.30 14.64 1.97
N ALA A 75 -2.26 15.13 1.19
CA ALA A 75 -3.15 16.21 1.62
C ALA A 75 -4.31 15.74 2.55
N SER A 76 -4.43 14.44 2.80
CA SER A 76 -5.42 13.86 3.72
C SER A 76 -5.06 14.14 5.18
N GLU A 77 -6.07 14.31 6.05
CA GLU A 77 -5.89 14.46 7.52
C GLU A 77 -5.15 13.27 8.15
N ALA A 78 -5.34 12.07 7.59
CA ALA A 78 -4.64 10.85 7.96
C ALA A 78 -4.16 10.18 6.66
N PRO A 79 -2.97 10.57 6.15
CA PRO A 79 -2.45 9.99 4.93
C PRO A 79 -2.00 8.55 5.18
N PRO A 80 -2.25 7.62 4.24
CA PRO A 80 -1.75 6.25 4.36
C PRO A 80 -0.22 6.20 4.27
N ALA A 81 0.37 5.16 4.84
CA ALA A 81 1.77 4.84 4.54
C ALA A 81 1.92 4.43 3.07
N VAL A 82 2.99 4.84 2.41
CA VAL A 82 3.21 4.56 0.98
C VAL A 82 4.48 3.74 0.78
N LEU A 83 4.35 2.60 0.10
CA LEU A 83 5.43 1.75 -0.36
C LEU A 83 5.55 1.81 -1.89
N PHE A 84 6.66 2.35 -2.39
CA PHE A 84 6.97 2.42 -3.82
C PHE A 84 7.73 1.18 -4.28
N LEU A 85 7.23 0.50 -5.31
CA LEU A 85 7.95 -0.57 -6.00
C LEU A 85 8.82 0.07 -7.08
N THR A 86 10.15 -0.08 -7.02
CA THR A 86 11.09 0.66 -7.89
C THR A 86 12.10 -0.25 -8.57
N ALA A 87 12.54 0.06 -9.79
CA ALA A 87 13.66 -0.64 -10.45
C ALA A 87 15.03 -0.10 -10.02
N ARG A 88 15.07 1.03 -9.32
CA ARG A 88 16.32 1.59 -8.77
C ARG A 88 16.72 0.84 -7.51
N GLN A 89 18.02 0.77 -7.24
CA GLN A 89 18.49 0.34 -5.92
C GLN A 89 17.93 1.32 -4.88
N SER A 90 17.28 0.77 -3.86
CA SER A 90 16.68 1.57 -2.80
C SER A 90 17.80 2.24 -2.01
N PRO A 91 17.76 3.56 -1.78
CA PRO A 91 18.68 4.19 -0.83
C PRO A 91 18.43 3.61 0.57
N GLU A 92 19.41 3.74 1.47
CA GLU A 92 19.21 3.45 2.89
C GLU A 92 17.97 4.18 3.39
N GLN A 93 16.97 3.44 3.86
CA GLN A 93 15.69 4.00 4.25
C GLN A 93 15.79 4.56 5.66
N ARG A 94 15.59 5.86 5.82
CA ARG A 94 15.57 6.51 7.14
C ARG A 94 14.15 6.66 7.67
N PRO A 95 13.97 6.70 9.00
CA PRO A 95 12.67 7.03 9.60
C PRO A 95 12.14 8.38 9.08
N GLY A 96 10.90 8.41 8.60
CA GLY A 96 10.27 9.61 8.05
C GLY A 96 10.47 9.83 6.55
N GLU A 97 11.25 9.00 5.87
CA GLU A 97 11.40 9.02 4.41
C GLU A 97 10.42 8.07 3.71
N ALA A 98 10.24 8.28 2.40
CA ALA A 98 9.40 7.41 1.58
C ALA A 98 9.91 5.95 1.62
N ALA A 99 8.99 4.99 1.72
CA ALA A 99 9.35 3.57 1.69
C ALA A 99 9.45 3.06 0.25
N TYR A 100 10.51 2.33 -0.06
CA TYR A 100 10.76 1.70 -1.34
C TYR A 100 10.98 0.20 -1.18
N LEU A 101 10.68 -0.55 -2.24
CA LEU A 101 11.06 -1.94 -2.43
C LEU A 101 11.59 -2.12 -3.86
N SER A 102 12.85 -2.52 -3.99
CA SER A 102 13.52 -2.65 -5.29
C SER A 102 13.10 -3.93 -6.03
N LYS A 103 12.75 -3.84 -7.30
CA LYS A 103 12.52 -4.95 -8.22
C LYS A 103 13.87 -5.48 -8.76
N PRO A 104 14.10 -6.81 -8.86
CA PRO A 104 13.21 -7.86 -8.36
C PRO A 104 13.28 -7.98 -6.82
N PHE A 105 12.14 -8.29 -6.19
CA PHE A 105 12.03 -8.50 -4.75
C PHE A 105 11.39 -9.86 -4.45
N ALA A 106 11.63 -10.40 -3.26
CA ALA A 106 10.87 -11.55 -2.78
C ALA A 106 9.49 -11.11 -2.27
N LEU A 107 8.48 -11.97 -2.46
CA LEU A 107 7.13 -11.72 -1.94
C LEU A 107 7.11 -11.63 -0.39
N ALA A 108 8.02 -12.34 0.27
CA ALA A 108 8.21 -12.25 1.72
C ALA A 108 8.66 -10.84 2.15
N ASP A 109 9.53 -10.19 1.37
CA ASP A 109 10.01 -8.83 1.67
C ASP A 109 8.88 -7.81 1.52
N LEU A 110 8.04 -7.98 0.50
CA LEU A 110 6.81 -7.18 0.34
C LEU A 110 5.92 -7.29 1.59
N VAL A 111 5.62 -8.52 2.03
CA VAL A 111 4.76 -8.75 3.20
C VAL A 111 5.40 -8.14 4.45
N ALA A 112 6.70 -8.35 4.67
CA ALA A 112 7.41 -7.80 5.81
C ALA A 112 7.36 -6.27 5.83
N ARG A 113 7.56 -5.62 4.67
CA ARG A 113 7.53 -4.16 4.56
C ARG A 113 6.13 -3.60 4.76
N VAL A 114 5.11 -4.23 4.19
CA VAL A 114 3.72 -3.81 4.39
C VAL A 114 3.29 -3.96 5.85
N ARG A 115 3.67 -5.06 6.53
CA ARG A 115 3.42 -5.22 7.98
C ARG A 115 4.07 -4.11 8.81
N ALA A 116 5.34 -3.82 8.54
CA ALA A 116 6.06 -2.76 9.24
C ALA A 116 5.43 -1.36 9.05
N LEU A 117 4.73 -1.13 7.93
CA LEU A 117 4.04 0.13 7.65
C LEU A 117 2.61 0.18 8.18
N ALA A 118 1.94 -0.96 8.31
CA ALA A 118 0.53 -1.05 8.73
C ALA A 118 0.35 -0.83 10.25
N GLY A 119 1.39 -1.08 11.05
CA GLY A 119 1.34 -0.98 12.52
C GLY A 119 0.99 -2.30 13.20
#